data_AF-A0A7N2LLZ4-F1
#
_entry.id   AF-A0A7N2LLZ4-F1
#
_cell.length_a   1.000
_cell.length_b   1.000
_cell.length_c   1.000
_cell.angle_alpha   90.00
_cell.angle_beta   90.00
_cell.angle_gamma   90.00
#
_symmetry.space_group_name_H-M   'P 1'
#
loop_
_entity.id
_entity.type
_entity.pdbx_description
1 polymer ?
#
loop_
_entity_poly.entity_id
_entity_poly.type
_entity_poly.pdbx_seq_one_letter_code
_entity_poly.pdbx_strand_id
1 'polypeptide(L)'
;MERNFMNHMSREAINNSDSLLLGVGSTGLREDISLNQKLDYPTITSSTPNWVLKLVNEYSMKEESFATPRYCPMPCTMFRAPTNMKRVDEHAYDPVLVSIGPFHYKNPLLKEMEEHKLRFLFGSMHYESKEEIEHWLQGLAEAMKRLEGRARRCYSEAFEHISTDDFVRMMVIDGCFIIELFRYYLRSEK
;
A
#
# COMPACT_ATOMS: atom_id res chain seq x y z
N MET A 1 -3.70 12.28 32.94
CA MET A 1 -4.62 13.30 32.39
C MET A 1 -5.09 12.83 31.02
N GLU A 2 -5.70 11.65 30.95
CA GLU A 2 -6.15 10.99 29.71
C GLU A 2 -7.31 10.03 30.02
N ARG A 3 -8.43 10.56 30.52
CA ARG A 3 -9.67 9.77 30.70
C ARG A 3 -10.93 10.47 30.15
N ASN A 4 -10.77 11.62 29.50
CA ASN A 4 -11.91 12.45 29.05
C ASN A 4 -12.07 12.57 27.54
N PHE A 5 -11.28 11.85 26.72
CA PHE A 5 -11.42 11.91 25.26
C PHE A 5 -12.24 10.73 24.66
N MET A 6 -12.40 9.63 25.40
CA MET A 6 -13.15 8.45 24.93
C MET A 6 -14.63 8.42 25.32
N ASN A 7 -15.11 9.34 26.17
CA ASN A 7 -16.53 9.41 26.56
C ASN A 7 -17.40 10.29 25.65
N HIS A 8 -16.82 11.00 24.67
CA HIS A 8 -17.58 11.86 23.74
C HIS A 8 -17.99 11.15 22.44
N MET A 9 -17.35 10.05 22.06
CA MET A 9 -17.63 9.35 20.79
C MET A 9 -18.70 8.26 20.88
N SER A 10 -19.15 7.87 22.08
CA SER A 10 -20.17 6.83 22.25
C SER A 10 -21.60 7.35 22.45
N ARG A 11 -21.83 8.68 22.46
CA ARG A 11 -23.17 9.27 22.65
C ARG A 11 -23.86 9.75 21.38
N GLU A 12 -23.14 9.91 20.26
CA GLU A 12 -23.74 10.34 18.98
C GLU A 12 -24.20 9.16 18.09
N ALA A 13 -23.77 7.93 18.38
CA ALA A 13 -24.12 6.76 17.55
C ALA A 13 -25.46 6.08 17.91
N ILE A 14 -26.17 6.53 18.96
CA ILE A 14 -27.36 5.84 19.49
C ILE A 14 -28.69 6.57 19.17
N ASN A 15 -28.66 7.79 18.64
CA ASN A 15 -29.87 8.61 18.45
C ASN A 15 -30.42 8.69 17.02
N ASN A 16 -30.24 7.68 16.17
CA ASN A 16 -30.87 7.74 14.83
C ASN A 16 -31.37 6.41 14.28
N SER A 17 -31.98 5.61 15.15
CA SER A 17 -32.80 4.46 14.76
C SER A 17 -34.11 4.52 15.51
N ASP A 18 -35.09 5.22 14.95
CA ASP A 18 -36.54 4.92 14.97
C ASP A 18 -37.38 6.17 14.69
N SER A 19 -38.37 6.02 13.80
CA SER A 19 -39.39 6.99 13.31
C SER A 19 -39.17 7.30 11.82
N LEU A 20 -39.99 6.89 10.85
CA LEU A 20 -41.42 6.61 10.84
C LEU A 20 -41.76 5.82 9.55
N LEU A 21 -42.53 4.74 9.67
CA LEU A 21 -43.18 4.06 8.56
C LEU A 21 -44.71 4.29 8.66
N LEU A 22 -45.33 4.39 7.48
CA LEU A 22 -46.76 4.26 7.12
C LEU A 22 -47.56 5.55 6.86
N GLY A 23 -47.89 5.73 5.57
CA GLY A 23 -48.95 6.60 5.06
C GLY A 23 -49.06 6.48 3.54
N VAL A 24 -49.92 5.58 3.06
CA VAL A 24 -50.18 5.26 1.65
C VAL A 24 -50.93 6.40 0.95
N GLY A 25 -50.56 6.73 -0.29
CA GLY A 25 -51.33 7.62 -1.16
C GLY A 25 -50.71 7.73 -2.57
N SER A 26 -51.24 6.98 -3.51
CA SER A 26 -50.81 6.90 -4.91
C SER A 26 -50.96 8.22 -5.67
N THR A 27 -49.98 8.55 -6.53
CA THR A 27 -50.08 8.83 -7.98
C THR A 27 -48.96 9.77 -8.42
N GLY A 28 -48.32 9.47 -9.56
CA GLY A 28 -47.55 10.47 -10.31
C GLY A 28 -46.08 10.15 -10.54
N LEU A 29 -45.84 9.45 -11.64
CA LEU A 29 -44.70 9.62 -12.56
C LEU A 29 -43.28 9.50 -12.00
N ARG A 30 -42.72 8.34 -12.32
CA ARG A 30 -41.31 8.03 -12.48
C ARG A 30 -40.65 8.96 -13.49
N GLU A 31 -39.73 9.80 -13.05
CA GLU A 31 -38.68 10.37 -13.89
C GLU A 31 -37.33 10.20 -13.19
N ASP A 32 -36.48 9.38 -13.82
CA ASP A 32 -35.13 9.07 -13.42
C ASP A 32 -34.25 10.33 -13.55
N ILE A 33 -33.70 10.84 -12.44
CA ILE A 33 -32.71 11.93 -12.50
C ILE A 33 -31.35 11.31 -12.86
N SER A 34 -31.08 11.35 -14.17
CA SER A 34 -29.76 11.28 -14.78
C SER A 34 -28.80 12.28 -14.12
N LEU A 35 -27.90 11.79 -13.27
CA LEU A 35 -26.68 12.52 -12.86
C LEU A 35 -25.67 12.54 -14.03
N ASN A 36 -26.02 13.29 -15.06
CA ASN A 36 -25.10 13.83 -16.06
C ASN A 36 -25.27 15.35 -16.06
N GLN A 37 -24.95 15.99 -14.94
CA GLN A 37 -24.63 17.41 -14.97
C GLN A 37 -23.24 17.54 -15.60
N LYS A 38 -23.26 17.65 -16.92
CA LYS A 38 -22.12 18.12 -17.71
C LYS A 38 -21.77 19.51 -17.15
N LEU A 39 -20.63 19.63 -16.47
CA LEU A 39 -20.04 20.94 -16.18
C LEU A 39 -19.86 21.64 -17.54
N ASP A 40 -20.62 22.70 -17.77
CA ASP A 40 -20.47 23.56 -18.94
C ASP A 40 -19.12 24.30 -18.84
N TYR A 41 -18.06 23.60 -19.24
CA TYR A 41 -16.78 24.23 -19.50
C TYR A 41 -16.94 25.14 -20.73
N PRO A 42 -16.55 26.42 -20.66
CA PRO A 42 -16.69 27.34 -21.77
C PRO A 42 -15.95 26.80 -23.00
N THR A 43 -16.67 26.76 -24.13
CA THR A 43 -16.12 26.38 -25.43
C THR A 43 -14.88 27.19 -25.73
N ILE A 44 -13.76 26.48 -25.90
CA ILE A 44 -12.42 26.99 -26.17
C ILE A 44 -12.46 28.03 -27.31
N THR A 45 -12.25 29.30 -26.97
CA THR A 45 -12.07 30.40 -27.93
C THR A 45 -10.67 30.34 -28.57
N SER A 46 -10.54 30.80 -29.81
CA SER A 46 -9.43 30.62 -30.77
C SER A 46 -8.06 31.22 -30.40
N SER A 47 -7.53 30.90 -29.22
CA SER A 47 -6.13 31.16 -28.85
C SER A 47 -5.75 30.31 -27.64
N THR A 48 -6.02 29.01 -27.67
CA THR A 48 -5.43 28.09 -26.68
C THR A 48 -3.92 28.21 -26.78
N PRO A 49 -3.22 28.63 -25.71
CA PRO A 49 -1.77 28.76 -25.76
C PRO A 49 -1.16 27.41 -26.13
N ASN A 50 -0.13 27.42 -26.98
CA ASN A 50 0.52 26.20 -27.46
C ASN A 50 0.99 25.28 -26.31
N TRP A 51 1.35 25.86 -25.16
CA TRP A 51 1.74 25.08 -23.96
C TRP A 51 0.58 24.26 -23.37
N VAL A 52 -0.67 24.71 -23.50
CA VAL A 52 -1.86 23.95 -23.06
C VAL A 52 -2.09 22.77 -23.98
N LEU A 53 -2.04 22.95 -25.30
CA LEU A 53 -2.14 21.84 -26.26
C LEU A 53 -1.01 20.83 -26.07
N LYS A 54 0.20 21.33 -25.80
CA LYS A 54 1.36 20.49 -25.50
C LYS A 54 1.16 19.68 -24.22
N LEU A 55 0.66 20.29 -23.14
CA LEU A 55 0.36 19.57 -21.90
C LEU A 55 -0.76 18.55 -22.08
N VAL A 56 -1.83 18.89 -22.80
CA VAL A 56 -2.93 17.96 -23.09
C VAL A 56 -2.41 16.76 -23.89
N ASN A 57 -1.58 16.99 -24.90
CA ASN A 57 -0.95 15.90 -25.65
C ASN A 57 0.01 15.08 -24.78
N GLU A 58 0.86 15.72 -23.98
CA GLU A 58 1.77 15.05 -23.03
C GLU A 58 1.01 14.22 -22.00
N TYR A 59 -0.16 14.68 -21.56
CA TYR A 59 -1.06 13.95 -20.66
C TYR A 59 -1.69 12.74 -21.36
N SER A 60 -2.28 12.93 -22.55
CA SER A 60 -2.89 11.85 -23.33
C SER A 60 -1.89 10.75 -23.71
N MET A 61 -0.64 11.11 -24.05
CA MET A 61 0.41 10.12 -24.34
C MET A 61 0.83 9.34 -23.08
N LYS A 62 0.79 9.96 -21.90
CA LYS A 62 1.05 9.28 -20.63
C LYS A 62 -0.13 8.39 -20.24
N GLU A 63 -1.37 8.81 -20.47
CA GLU A 63 -2.59 8.04 -20.21
C GLU A 63 -2.59 6.69 -20.95
N GLU A 64 -2.10 6.67 -22.19
CA GLU A 64 -1.94 5.44 -23.00
C GLU A 64 -0.82 4.51 -22.46
N SER A 65 0.21 5.07 -21.82
CA SER A 65 1.23 4.28 -21.10
C SER A 65 0.78 3.79 -19.71
N PHE A 66 -0.23 4.43 -19.12
CA PHE A 66 -0.90 3.98 -17.89
C PHE A 66 -2.06 3.00 -18.15
N ALA A 67 -2.50 2.86 -19.40
CA ALA A 67 -3.53 1.93 -19.82
C ALA A 67 -3.01 0.48 -19.86
N THR A 68 -2.86 -0.12 -18.68
CA THR A 68 -2.80 -1.58 -18.55
C THR A 68 -4.22 -2.17 -18.63
N PRO A 69 -4.43 -3.40 -19.16
CA PRO A 69 -5.77 -3.95 -19.42
C PRO A 69 -6.67 -4.22 -18.20
N ARG A 70 -6.28 -3.87 -16.97
CA ARG A 70 -7.15 -3.94 -15.77
C ARG A 70 -6.68 -2.89 -14.77
N TYR A 71 -7.48 -1.84 -14.56
CA TYR A 71 -7.36 -0.90 -13.46
C TYR A 71 -7.10 -1.66 -12.14
N CYS A 72 -5.89 -1.62 -11.62
CA CYS A 72 -5.63 -1.99 -10.23
C CYS A 72 -6.05 -0.77 -9.41
N PRO A 73 -7.12 -0.83 -8.59
CA PRO A 73 -7.75 0.38 -8.04
C PRO A 73 -6.91 1.17 -7.03
N MET A 74 -5.71 0.70 -6.71
CA MET A 74 -4.86 1.30 -5.70
C MET A 74 -3.65 1.94 -6.38
N PRO A 75 -3.50 3.27 -6.33
CA PRO A 75 -2.23 3.91 -6.68
C PRO A 75 -1.13 3.35 -5.78
N CYS A 76 0.13 3.38 -6.25
CA CYS A 76 1.26 3.03 -5.40
C CYS A 76 1.23 3.87 -4.12
N THR A 77 1.59 3.27 -2.98
CA THR A 77 1.49 3.86 -1.64
C THR A 77 2.85 4.04 -0.98
N MET A 78 3.92 3.48 -1.55
CA MET A 78 5.29 3.55 -1.05
C MET A 78 6.18 4.25 -2.07
N PHE A 79 6.85 5.32 -1.65
CA PHE A 79 7.67 6.18 -2.49
C PHE A 79 9.03 6.42 -1.83
N ARG A 80 10.06 6.66 -2.64
CA ARG A 80 11.31 7.24 -2.12
C ARG A 80 11.07 8.67 -1.66
N ALA A 81 11.74 9.04 -0.58
CA ALA A 81 11.78 10.43 -0.15
C ALA A 81 12.38 11.31 -1.27
N PRO A 82 11.73 12.44 -1.62
CA PRO A 82 12.27 13.40 -2.58
C PRO A 82 13.68 13.88 -2.21
N THR A 83 14.53 14.11 -3.21
CA THR A 83 15.94 14.49 -3.01
C THR A 83 16.10 15.76 -2.18
N ASN A 84 15.20 16.75 -2.33
CA ASN A 84 15.23 17.97 -1.53
C ASN A 84 14.98 17.69 -0.03
N MET A 85 14.17 16.68 0.32
CA MET A 85 13.95 16.27 1.71
C MET A 85 15.18 15.54 2.26
N LYS A 86 15.78 14.66 1.46
CA LYS A 86 17.04 13.98 1.82
C LYS A 86 18.21 14.93 2.06
N ARG A 87 18.25 16.10 1.41
CA ARG A 87 19.30 17.10 1.62
C ARG A 87 19.20 17.82 2.97
N VAL A 88 18.03 17.84 3.60
CA VAL A 88 17.83 18.44 4.92
C VAL A 88 18.35 17.50 5.99
N ASP A 89 18.03 16.21 5.86
CA ASP A 89 18.57 15.13 6.69
C ASP A 89 18.58 13.84 5.86
N GLU A 90 19.77 13.37 5.52
CA GLU A 90 19.96 12.16 4.71
C GLU A 90 19.59 10.91 5.51
N HIS A 91 19.86 10.91 6.83
CA HIS A 91 19.67 9.76 7.71
C HIS A 91 18.22 9.59 8.17
N ALA A 92 17.37 10.60 7.96
CA ALA A 92 15.94 10.52 8.29
C ALA A 92 15.15 9.60 7.35
N TYR A 93 15.65 9.33 6.14
CA TYR A 93 14.87 8.64 5.09
C TYR A 93 15.50 7.33 4.60
N ASP A 94 16.80 7.18 4.72
CA ASP A 94 17.48 5.94 4.38
C ASP A 94 17.70 5.10 5.65
N PRO A 95 17.44 3.79 5.60
CA PRO A 95 17.55 2.93 6.78
C PRO A 95 18.98 2.88 7.28
N VAL A 96 19.15 3.08 8.59
CA VAL A 96 20.45 2.99 9.26
C VAL A 96 20.81 1.54 9.62
N LEU A 97 19.81 0.74 10.00
CA LEU A 97 20.03 -0.61 10.55
C LEU A 97 19.36 -1.70 9.73
N VAL A 98 18.08 -1.55 9.42
CA VAL A 98 17.26 -2.60 8.79
C VAL A 98 16.54 -2.05 7.56
N SER A 99 16.71 -2.72 6.42
CA SER A 99 15.85 -2.49 5.25
C SER A 99 14.58 -3.29 5.38
N ILE A 100 13.44 -2.77 4.92
CA ILE A 100 12.23 -3.55 4.72
C ILE A 100 11.75 -3.31 3.30
N GLY A 101 11.65 -4.38 2.53
CA GLY A 101 11.24 -4.34 1.14
C GLY A 101 12.35 -3.92 0.15
N PRO A 102 11.96 -3.63 -1.09
CA PRO A 102 12.85 -3.55 -2.25
C PRO A 102 13.70 -2.28 -2.36
N PHE A 103 13.34 -1.17 -1.69
CA PHE A 103 14.00 0.13 -1.92
C PHE A 103 15.50 0.14 -1.61
N HIS A 104 15.94 -0.71 -0.66
CA HIS A 104 17.34 -0.88 -0.26
C HIS A 104 17.81 -2.33 -0.42
N TYR A 105 17.22 -3.05 -1.37
CA TYR A 105 17.56 -4.44 -1.65
C TYR A 105 19.07 -4.61 -1.93
N LYS A 106 19.69 -5.58 -1.25
CA LYS A 106 21.13 -5.89 -1.35
C LYS A 106 22.07 -4.70 -1.04
N ASN A 107 21.64 -3.72 -0.25
CA ASN A 107 22.52 -2.66 0.24
C ASN A 107 23.64 -3.26 1.13
N PRO A 108 24.92 -3.13 0.77
CA PRO A 108 26.02 -3.70 1.54
C PRO A 108 26.09 -3.21 2.99
N LEU A 109 25.65 -1.98 3.25
CA LEU A 109 25.65 -1.36 4.58
C LEU A 109 24.66 -2.04 5.55
N LEU A 110 23.68 -2.78 5.02
CA LEU A 110 22.60 -3.40 5.80
C LEU A 110 22.75 -4.93 5.89
N LYS A 111 23.82 -5.49 5.33
CA LYS A 111 24.02 -6.93 5.19
C LYS A 111 23.95 -7.68 6.52
N GLU A 112 24.56 -7.14 7.57
CA GLU A 112 24.56 -7.77 8.90
C GLU A 112 23.14 -7.96 9.44
N MET A 113 22.25 -7.02 9.14
CA MET A 113 20.87 -7.08 9.58
C MET A 113 20.04 -8.04 8.74
N GLU A 114 20.33 -8.20 7.45
CA GLU A 114 19.72 -9.27 6.63
C GLU A 114 20.02 -10.66 7.22
N GLU A 115 21.23 -10.88 7.73
CA GLU A 115 21.58 -12.13 8.43
C GLU A 115 20.81 -12.28 9.76
N HIS A 116 20.58 -11.18 10.48
CA HIS A 116 19.79 -11.21 11.72
C HIS A 116 18.32 -11.52 11.45
N LYS A 117 17.71 -11.01 10.37
CA LYS A 117 16.35 -11.40 9.99
C LYS A 117 16.19 -12.90 9.80
N LEU A 118 17.17 -13.55 9.17
CA LEU A 118 17.19 -15.01 9.03
C LEU A 118 17.26 -15.72 10.39
N ARG A 119 18.01 -15.17 11.36
CA ARG A 119 18.04 -15.72 12.72
C ARG A 119 16.70 -15.59 13.42
N PHE A 120 15.94 -14.52 13.21
CA PHE A 120 14.58 -14.39 13.73
C PHE A 120 13.63 -15.43 13.10
N LEU A 121 13.74 -15.62 11.78
CA LEU A 121 12.96 -16.60 11.02
C LEU A 121 13.17 -18.02 11.56
N PHE A 122 14.42 -18.44 11.74
CA PHE A 122 14.74 -19.82 12.16
C PHE A 122 14.81 -20.01 13.68
N GLY A 123 15.08 -18.95 14.44
CA GLY A 123 15.30 -19.03 15.89
C GLY A 123 14.02 -19.07 16.72
N SER A 124 12.90 -18.58 16.18
CA SER A 124 11.63 -18.49 16.90
C SER A 124 10.75 -19.74 16.74
N MET A 125 11.18 -20.69 15.93
CA MET A 125 10.37 -21.82 15.49
C MET A 125 11.02 -23.13 15.95
N HIS A 126 10.27 -23.92 16.72
CA HIS A 126 10.66 -25.25 17.16
C HIS A 126 10.25 -26.27 16.09
N TYR A 127 11.07 -26.40 15.05
CA TYR A 127 10.85 -27.42 14.03
C TYR A 127 11.47 -28.74 14.44
N GLU A 128 10.77 -29.83 14.15
CA GLU A 128 11.21 -31.18 14.51
C GLU A 128 12.09 -31.80 13.41
N SER A 129 12.00 -31.30 12.16
CA SER A 129 12.83 -31.76 11.04
C SER A 129 13.11 -30.72 9.96
N LYS A 130 14.07 -31.03 9.07
CA LYS A 130 14.40 -30.20 7.89
C LYS A 130 13.26 -30.17 6.88
N GLU A 131 12.58 -31.29 6.71
CA GLU A 131 11.45 -31.45 5.79
C GLU A 131 10.27 -30.56 6.20
N GLU A 132 10.03 -30.42 7.52
CA GLU A 132 9.00 -29.52 8.05
C GLU A 132 9.31 -28.05 7.70
N ILE A 133 10.56 -27.62 7.89
CA ILE A 133 11.02 -26.28 7.53
C ILE A 133 10.85 -26.03 6.03
N GLU A 134 11.27 -26.99 5.21
CA GLU A 134 11.17 -26.88 3.75
C GLU A 134 9.70 -26.77 3.30
N HIS A 135 8.82 -27.61 3.83
CA HIS A 135 7.39 -27.57 3.50
C HIS A 135 6.76 -26.22 3.91
N TRP A 136 7.09 -25.72 5.09
CA TRP A 136 6.60 -24.43 5.56
C TRP A 136 7.10 -23.26 4.69
N LEU A 137 8.40 -23.22 4.38
CA LEU A 137 9.00 -22.20 3.51
C LEU A 137 8.40 -22.23 2.10
N GLN A 138 8.15 -23.43 1.56
CA GLN A 138 7.47 -23.59 0.27
C GLN A 138 6.06 -23.00 0.31
N GLY A 139 5.31 -23.23 1.39
CA GLY A 139 3.99 -22.65 1.59
C GLY A 139 4.01 -21.12 1.61
N LEU A 140 4.96 -20.51 2.34
CA LEU A 140 5.13 -19.07 2.37
C LEU A 140 5.55 -18.49 1.02
N ALA A 141 6.50 -19.13 0.34
CA ALA A 141 6.97 -18.70 -0.96
C ALA A 141 5.85 -18.74 -2.00
N GLU A 142 5.06 -19.81 -2.04
CA GLU A 142 3.92 -19.96 -2.95
C GLU A 142 2.82 -18.92 -2.65
N ALA A 143 2.49 -18.71 -1.38
CA ALA A 143 1.54 -17.68 -0.97
C ALA A 143 2.00 -16.27 -1.38
N MET A 144 3.28 -15.94 -1.13
CA MET A 144 3.84 -14.64 -1.47
C MET A 144 3.99 -14.46 -2.99
N LYS A 145 4.30 -15.52 -3.75
CA LYS A 145 4.35 -15.48 -5.22
C LYS A 145 3.01 -15.08 -5.84
N ARG A 146 1.89 -15.58 -5.29
CA ARG A 146 0.54 -15.15 -5.70
C ARG A 146 0.25 -13.68 -5.39
N LEU A 147 0.93 -13.11 -4.40
CA LEU A 147 0.79 -11.72 -3.98
C LEU A 147 1.82 -10.78 -4.64
N GLU A 148 2.86 -11.30 -5.28
CA GLU A 148 4.00 -10.53 -5.79
C GLU A 148 3.56 -9.34 -6.63
N GLY A 149 2.72 -9.56 -7.64
CA GLY A 149 2.27 -8.50 -8.54
C GLY A 149 1.51 -7.39 -7.81
N ARG A 150 0.73 -7.73 -6.77
CA ARG A 150 0.05 -6.73 -5.93
C ARG A 150 1.06 -5.98 -5.07
N ALA A 151 2.00 -6.68 -4.45
CA ALA A 151 3.02 -6.10 -3.59
C ALA A 151 3.92 -5.13 -4.36
N ARG A 152 4.39 -5.50 -5.56
CA ARG A 152 5.18 -4.61 -6.43
C ARG A 152 4.43 -3.33 -6.80
N ARG A 153 3.12 -3.42 -7.09
CA ARG A 153 2.28 -2.25 -7.39
C ARG A 153 2.07 -1.30 -6.22
N CYS A 154 2.34 -1.73 -4.99
CA CYS A 154 2.31 -0.82 -3.84
C CYS A 154 3.52 0.12 -3.82
N TYR A 155 4.59 -0.16 -4.57
CA TYR A 155 5.76 0.70 -4.68
C TYR A 155 5.71 1.57 -5.93
N SER A 156 6.33 2.75 -5.86
CA SER A 156 6.45 3.67 -6.98
C SER A 156 7.44 3.22 -8.05
N GLU A 157 8.28 2.23 -7.75
CA GLU A 157 9.29 1.67 -8.64
C GLU A 157 8.94 0.24 -9.04
N ALA A 158 9.23 -0.14 -10.29
CA ALA A 158 8.90 -1.47 -10.81
C ALA A 158 9.87 -2.58 -10.35
N PHE A 159 11.10 -2.21 -9.99
CA PHE A 159 12.18 -3.12 -9.56
C PHE A 159 12.44 -4.28 -10.54
N GLU A 160 12.53 -3.96 -11.84
CA GLU A 160 12.76 -4.95 -12.92
C GLU A 160 14.08 -5.72 -12.76
N HIS A 161 15.05 -5.14 -12.05
CA HIS A 161 16.34 -5.77 -11.72
C HIS A 161 16.24 -6.83 -10.62
N ILE A 162 15.09 -6.95 -9.93
CA ILE A 162 14.86 -7.96 -8.90
C ILE A 162 13.98 -9.06 -9.51
N SER A 163 14.52 -10.28 -9.59
CA SER A 163 13.76 -11.43 -10.08
C SER A 163 12.55 -11.73 -9.18
N THR A 164 11.56 -12.46 -9.71
CA THR A 164 10.41 -12.91 -8.92
C THR A 164 10.84 -13.67 -7.67
N ASP A 165 11.78 -14.62 -7.81
CA ASP A 165 12.19 -15.45 -6.69
C ASP A 165 12.96 -14.64 -5.63
N ASP A 166 13.81 -13.69 -6.06
CA ASP A 166 14.51 -12.77 -5.15
C ASP A 166 13.51 -11.86 -4.39
N PHE A 167 12.52 -11.31 -5.10
CA PHE A 167 11.50 -10.45 -4.50
C PHE A 167 10.63 -11.22 -3.51
N VAL A 168 10.15 -12.41 -3.90
CA VAL A 168 9.36 -13.29 -3.04
C VAL A 168 10.15 -13.68 -1.79
N ARG A 169 11.42 -14.09 -1.96
CA ARG A 169 12.30 -14.42 -0.85
C ARG A 169 12.45 -13.25 0.13
N MET A 170 12.74 -12.06 -0.39
CA MET A 170 12.88 -10.84 0.41
C MET A 170 11.60 -10.54 1.19
N MET A 171 10.43 -10.53 0.54
CA MET A 171 9.15 -10.23 1.20
C MET A 171 8.78 -11.26 2.28
N VAL A 172 9.10 -12.55 2.06
CA VAL A 172 8.90 -13.60 3.08
C VAL A 172 9.78 -13.35 4.31
N ILE A 173 11.07 -13.09 4.10
CA ILE A 173 12.02 -12.84 5.20
C ILE A 173 11.61 -11.58 5.98
N ASP A 174 11.31 -10.49 5.28
CA ASP A 174 10.93 -9.22 5.89
C ASP A 174 9.60 -9.32 6.65
N GLY A 175 8.60 -10.00 6.06
CA GLY A 175 7.31 -10.21 6.70
C GLY A 175 7.42 -11.03 7.99
N CYS A 176 8.19 -12.12 7.96
CA CYS A 176 8.43 -12.94 9.15
C CYS A 176 9.21 -12.16 10.22
N PHE A 177 10.22 -11.39 9.82
CA PHE A 177 10.99 -10.55 10.74
C PHE A 177 10.09 -9.54 11.47
N ILE A 178 9.19 -8.85 10.76
CA ILE A 178 8.25 -7.89 11.37
C ILE A 178 7.33 -8.59 12.38
N ILE A 179 6.77 -9.75 12.02
CA ILE A 179 5.89 -10.52 12.91
C ILE A 179 6.64 -10.94 14.17
N GLU A 180 7.84 -11.51 14.04
CA GLU A 180 8.63 -11.94 15.19
C GLU A 180 9.12 -10.76 16.04
N LEU A 181 9.44 -9.62 15.43
CA LEU A 181 9.78 -8.39 16.14
C LEU A 181 8.62 -7.95 17.04
N PHE A 182 7.38 -7.93 16.53
CA PHE A 182 6.21 -7.61 17.35
C PHE A 182 5.96 -8.65 18.44
N ARG A 183 6.13 -9.94 18.16
CA ARG A 183 5.99 -11.00 19.17
C ARG A 183 7.01 -10.86 20.30
N TYR A 184 8.24 -10.47 19.96
CA TYR A 184 9.30 -10.20 20.93
C TYR A 184 8.91 -9.03 21.85
N TYR A 185 8.51 -7.89 21.29
CA TYR A 185 8.11 -6.71 22.06
C TYR A 185 6.91 -7.00 22.98
N LEU A 186 5.88 -7.71 22.49
CA LEU A 186 4.70 -8.07 23.29
C LEU A 186 5.00 -9.04 24.43
N ARG A 187 6.10 -9.79 24.36
CA ARG A 187 6.54 -10.69 25.44
C ARG A 187 7.40 -9.98 26.47
N SER A 188 8.15 -8.94 26.07
CA SER A 188 9.01 -8.17 26.98
C SER A 188 8.28 -7.18 27.88
N GLU A 189 6.99 -6.90 27.63
CA GLU A 189 6.16 -6.01 28.47
C GLU A 189 5.41 -6.73 29.61
N LYS A 190 5.72 -8.01 29.87
CA LYS A 190 5.19 -8.79 31.00
C LYS A 190 6.27 -9.09 32.03
#